data_AF-A0A7J7GWF3-F1
#
_entry.id   AF-A0A7J7GWF3-F1
#
_cell.length_a   1.000
_cell.length_b   1.000
_cell.length_c   1.000
_cell.angle_alpha   90.00
_cell.angle_beta   90.00
_cell.angle_gamma   90.00
#
_symmetry.space_group_name_H-M   'P 1'
#
loop_
_entity.id
_entity.type
_entity.pdbx_description
1 polymer ?
#
loop_
_entity_poly.entity_id
_entity_poly.type
_entity_poly.pdbx_seq_one_letter_code
_entity_poly.pdbx_strand_id
1 'polypeptide(L)'
;MIKMRNGRHLRYVHNNPQGGHLPDYAPYPAIILKMEDGTGLLLPIIVLEMPSVLLMAAIRNVQIARPTMYQVVKEMVDKMGYTVKVVRVTKRVHEVYFAQLYLTKLGFDLWMPLTLQ
;
A
#
# COMPACT_ATOMS: atom_id res chain seq x y z
N MET A 1 -9.86 -4.79 -25.62
CA MET A 1 -9.63 -6.21 -25.22
C MET A 1 -8.13 -6.38 -25.05
N ILE A 2 -7.65 -6.84 -23.90
CA ILE A 2 -6.20 -6.92 -23.63
C ILE A 2 -5.73 -8.34 -23.90
N LYS A 3 -4.71 -8.49 -24.76
CA LYS A 3 -4.08 -9.78 -25.05
C LYS A 3 -3.02 -10.07 -23.99
N MET A 4 -3.24 -11.12 -23.21
CA MET A 4 -2.29 -11.56 -22.19
C MET A 4 -1.13 -12.33 -22.83
N ARG A 5 0.00 -12.41 -22.11
CA ARG A 5 1.20 -13.17 -22.53
C ARG A 5 0.92 -14.66 -22.81
N ASN A 6 -0.10 -15.24 -22.19
CA ASN A 6 -0.54 -16.62 -22.39
C ASN A 6 -1.51 -16.80 -23.59
N GLY A 7 -1.68 -15.77 -24.44
CA GLY A 7 -2.57 -15.81 -25.60
C GLY A 7 -4.05 -15.69 -25.28
N ARG A 8 -4.45 -15.64 -23.99
CA ARG A 8 -5.83 -15.40 -23.58
C ARG A 8 -6.17 -13.92 -23.72
N HIS A 9 -7.45 -13.64 -23.94
CA HIS A 9 -7.95 -12.28 -24.11
C HIS A 9 -8.85 -11.91 -22.94
N LEU A 10 -8.57 -10.78 -22.31
CA LEU A 10 -9.36 -10.25 -21.21
C LEU A 10 -10.29 -9.15 -21.74
N ARG A 11 -11.59 -9.31 -21.52
CA ARG A 11 -12.60 -8.33 -21.93
C ARG A 11 -12.52 -7.15 -20.97
N TYR A 12 -12.02 -6.03 -21.48
CA TYR A 12 -12.03 -4.76 -20.78
C TYR A 12 -13.39 -4.10 -21.03
N VAL A 13 -14.15 -3.85 -19.97
CA VAL A 13 -15.38 -3.05 -20.02
C VAL A 13 -15.00 -1.67 -19.48
N HIS A 14 -14.94 -0.69 -20.38
CA HIS A 14 -14.61 0.68 -20.01
C HIS A 14 -15.90 1.40 -19.64
N ASN A 15 -15.99 1.95 -18.43
CA ASN A 15 -17.19 2.66 -17.97
C ASN A 15 -17.28 4.12 -18.49
N ASN A 16 -16.37 4.51 -19.38
CA ASN A 16 -16.26 5.85 -19.98
C ASN A 16 -15.82 5.66 -21.44
N PRO A 17 -16.40 6.27 -22.48
CA PRO A 17 -16.03 5.99 -23.87
C PRO A 17 -14.66 6.56 -24.35
N GLN A 18 -13.84 7.16 -23.48
CA GLN A 18 -12.64 7.93 -23.89
C GLN A 18 -11.25 7.33 -23.56
N GLY A 19 -11.12 6.22 -22.82
CA GLY A 19 -9.80 5.70 -22.41
C GLY A 19 -9.27 4.58 -23.28
N GLY A 20 -8.57 4.96 -24.35
CA GLY A 20 -7.76 4.07 -25.19
C GLY A 20 -6.27 4.00 -24.84
N HIS A 21 -5.81 4.76 -23.85
CA HIS A 21 -4.40 4.79 -23.43
C HIS A 21 -4.35 4.90 -21.90
N LEU A 22 -3.68 3.96 -21.22
CA LEU A 22 -3.25 4.18 -19.84
C LEU A 22 -2.11 5.21 -19.93
N PRO A 23 -2.27 6.46 -19.47
CA PRO A 23 -1.14 7.36 -19.43
C PRO A 23 -0.11 6.81 -18.45
N ASP A 24 1.19 6.85 -18.80
CA ASP A 24 2.28 6.47 -17.89
C ASP A 24 2.29 7.32 -16.60
N TYR A 25 1.60 8.46 -16.63
CA TYR A 25 1.20 9.24 -15.46
C TYR A 25 -0.27 9.67 -15.61
N ALA A 26 -1.17 9.10 -14.82
CA ALA A 26 -2.46 9.74 -14.60
C ALA A 26 -2.21 11.10 -13.93
N PRO A 27 -2.93 12.17 -14.32
CA PRO A 27 -2.74 13.51 -13.75
C PRO A 27 -2.87 13.54 -12.21
N TYR A 28 -3.52 12.52 -11.63
CA TYR A 28 -3.55 12.27 -10.20
C TYR A 28 -3.28 10.77 -9.95
N PRO A 29 -2.07 10.38 -9.51
CA PRO A 29 -1.81 8.99 -9.18
C PRO A 29 -2.68 8.56 -7.98
N ALA A 30 -3.22 7.36 -8.06
CA ALA A 30 -4.08 6.80 -7.01
C ALA A 30 -3.62 5.40 -6.60
N ILE A 31 -3.61 5.15 -5.29
CA ILE A 31 -3.49 3.82 -4.71
C ILE A 31 -4.90 3.23 -4.68
N ILE A 32 -5.09 2.09 -5.35
CA ILE A 32 -6.37 1.39 -5.36
C ILE A 32 -6.30 0.23 -4.36
N LEU A 33 -7.04 0.35 -3.25
CA LEU A 33 -7.17 -0.71 -2.26
C LEU A 33 -8.43 -1.51 -2.54
N LYS A 34 -8.33 -2.84 -2.59
CA LYS A 34 -9.46 -3.73 -2.76
C LYS A 34 -9.93 -4.25 -1.40
N MET A 35 -11.24 -4.27 -1.19
CA MET A 35 -11.84 -4.91 -0.03
C MET A 35 -11.81 -6.43 -0.19
N GLU A 36 -11.25 -7.11 0.80
CA GLU A 36 -11.16 -8.58 0.86
C GLU A 36 -12.35 -9.19 1.64
N ASP A 37 -13.53 -8.57 1.53
CA ASP A 37 -14.81 -9.04 2.09
C ASP A 37 -15.70 -9.75 1.06
N GLY A 38 -15.16 -9.96 -0.15
CA GLY A 38 -15.88 -10.59 -1.26
C GLY A 38 -16.79 -9.65 -2.06
N THR A 39 -16.98 -8.40 -1.64
CA THR A 39 -17.84 -7.42 -2.36
C THR A 39 -17.22 -6.93 -3.66
N GLY A 40 -15.90 -7.01 -3.79
CA GLY A 40 -15.15 -6.44 -4.90
C GLY A 40 -15.05 -4.91 -4.85
N LEU A 41 -15.42 -4.28 -3.74
CA LEU A 41 -15.34 -2.83 -3.57
C LEU A 41 -13.89 -2.34 -3.62
N LEU A 42 -13.68 -1.21 -4.31
CA LEU A 42 -12.38 -0.57 -4.47
C LEU A 42 -12.39 0.80 -3.80
N LEU A 43 -11.35 1.09 -3.03
CA LEU A 43 -11.09 2.37 -2.39
C LEU A 43 -9.92 3.08 -3.09
N PRO A 44 -10.18 4.15 -3.87
CA PRO A 44 -9.13 4.99 -4.40
C PRO A 44 -8.63 5.99 -3.34
N ILE A 45 -7.31 6.03 -3.16
CA ILE A 45 -6.60 7.05 -2.38
C ILE A 45 -5.76 7.86 -3.35
N ILE A 46 -6.11 9.13 -3.53
CA ILE A 46 -5.34 10.06 -4.37
C ILE A 46 -4.10 10.49 -3.59
N VAL A 47 -2.94 10.39 -4.23
CA VAL A 47 -1.64 10.69 -3.61
C VAL A 47 -0.89 11.66 -4.49
N LEU A 48 -0.01 12.47 -3.89
CA LEU A 48 0.91 13.32 -4.64
C LEU A 48 1.98 12.49 -5.37
N GLU A 49 2.66 13.14 -6.31
CA GLU A 49 3.66 12.51 -7.18
C GLU A 49 4.82 11.85 -6.38
N MET A 50 5.50 12.61 -5.52
CA MET A 50 6.69 12.12 -4.81
C MET A 50 6.42 10.90 -3.91
N PRO A 51 5.38 10.87 -3.06
CA PRO A 51 5.04 9.66 -2.31
C PRO A 51 4.68 8.47 -3.21
N SER A 52 4.05 8.72 -4.36
CA SER A 52 3.73 7.67 -5.34
C SER A 52 4.99 7.06 -5.96
N VAL A 53 5.97 7.90 -6.33
CA VAL A 53 7.28 7.46 -6.82
C VAL A 53 8.01 6.62 -5.77
N LEU A 54 8.02 7.08 -4.52
CA LEU A 54 8.68 6.36 -3.42
C LEU A 54 7.99 5.02 -3.11
N LEU A 55 6.66 4.97 -3.18
CA LEU A 55 5.91 3.72 -3.04
C LEU A 55 6.25 2.73 -4.17
N MET A 56 6.28 3.20 -5.42
CA MET A 56 6.65 2.36 -6.56
C MET A 56 8.09 1.88 -6.49
N ALA A 57 9.02 2.73 -6.04
CA ALA A 57 10.41 2.34 -5.80
C ALA A 57 10.51 1.26 -4.73
N ALA A 58 9.76 1.38 -3.62
CA ALA A 58 9.71 0.38 -2.56
C ALA A 58 9.13 -0.95 -3.05
N ILE A 59 8.01 -0.93 -3.77
CA ILE A 59 7.39 -2.15 -4.36
C ILE A 59 8.35 -2.85 -5.32
N ARG A 60 9.13 -2.08 -6.09
CA ARG A 60 10.11 -2.60 -7.05
C ARG A 60 11.47 -2.93 -6.42
N ASN A 61 11.64 -2.75 -5.11
CA ASN A 61 12.91 -2.94 -4.40
C ASN A 61 14.08 -2.16 -5.01
N VAL A 62 13.82 -0.92 -5.46
CA VAL A 62 14.86 -0.03 -6.01
C VAL A 62 15.72 0.51 -4.87
N GLN A 63 17.05 0.40 -5.01
CA GLN A 63 17.99 0.99 -4.07
C GLN A 63 18.10 2.50 -4.30
N ILE A 64 17.82 3.29 -3.26
CA ILE A 64 17.94 4.75 -3.28
C ILE A 64 19.17 5.12 -2.46
N ALA A 65 20.09 5.87 -3.08
CA ALA A 65 21.40 6.18 -2.48
C ALA A 65 21.32 6.96 -1.16
N ARG A 66 20.26 7.74 -0.96
CA ARG A 66 20.00 8.49 0.28
C ARG A 66 18.78 7.92 1.00
N PRO A 67 18.82 7.82 2.35
CA PRO A 67 17.68 7.36 3.12
C PRO A 67 16.44 8.23 2.90
N THR A 68 15.33 7.59 2.60
CA THR A 68 14.01 8.23 2.56
C THR A 68 13.44 8.38 3.97
N MET A 69 12.47 9.28 4.16
CA MET A 69 11.78 9.40 5.45
C MET A 69 11.15 8.07 5.91
N TYR A 70 10.67 7.23 4.98
CA TYR A 70 10.13 5.91 5.31
C TYR A 70 11.19 4.96 5.85
N GLN A 71 12.40 4.97 5.29
CA GLN A 71 13.53 4.18 5.78
C GLN A 71 13.98 4.66 7.16
N VAL A 72 14.06 5.98 7.36
CA VAL A 72 14.40 6.56 8.67
C VAL A 72 13.36 6.17 9.73
N VAL A 73 12.07 6.31 9.43
CA VAL A 73 10.99 5.91 10.36
C VAL A 73 11.03 4.40 10.64
N LYS A 74 11.28 3.56 9.63
CA LYS A 74 11.45 2.12 9.83
C LYS A 74 12.62 1.82 10.76
N GLU A 75 13.77 2.44 10.53
CA GLU A 75 14.96 2.26 11.39
C GLU A 75 14.70 2.74 12.82
N MET A 76 13.96 3.83 13.02
CA MET A 76 13.54 4.29 14.34
C MET A 76 12.64 3.27 15.04
N VAL A 77 11.64 2.72 14.34
CA VAL A 77 10.74 1.67 14.87
C VAL A 77 11.55 0.44 15.28
N ASP A 78 12.47 0.00 14.41
CA ASP A 78 13.34 -1.15 14.65
C ASP A 78 14.23 -0.91 15.89
N LYS A 79 14.89 0.26 15.98
CA LYS A 79 15.75 0.64 17.11
C LYS A 79 15.00 0.78 18.44
N MET A 80 13.72 1.16 18.40
CA MET A 80 12.87 1.22 19.59
C MET A 80 12.36 -0.15 20.04
N GLY A 81 12.71 -1.23 19.34
CA GLY A 81 12.27 -2.58 19.67
C GLY A 81 10.81 -2.82 19.33
N TYR A 82 10.30 -2.22 18.26
CA TYR A 82 8.97 -2.45 17.73
C TYR A 82 9.02 -2.98 16.29
N THR A 83 7.92 -3.55 15.83
CA THR A 83 7.69 -3.88 14.43
C THR A 83 6.34 -3.32 13.97
N VAL A 84 6.24 -2.96 12.70
CA VAL A 84 4.98 -2.55 12.07
C VAL A 84 4.13 -3.80 11.81
N LYS A 85 2.96 -3.90 12.44
CA LYS A 85 2.04 -5.04 12.27
C LYS A 85 1.04 -4.80 11.14
N VAL A 86 0.39 -3.65 11.14
CA VAL A 86 -0.64 -3.31 10.15
C VAL A 86 -0.82 -1.79 10.06
N VAL A 87 -1.25 -1.32 8.89
CA VAL A 87 -1.76 0.04 8.68
C VAL A 87 -3.25 -0.04 8.43
N ARG A 88 -4.03 0.75 9.16
CA ARG A 88 -5.48 0.82 8.99
C ARG A 88 -5.89 2.20 8.49
N VAL A 89 -6.46 2.27 7.29
CA VAL A 89 -7.20 3.47 6.86
C VAL A 89 -8.53 3.49 7.63
N THR A 90 -8.84 4.60 8.28
CA THR A 90 -9.92 4.68 9.28
C THR A 90 -11.10 5.51 8.82
N LYS A 91 -10.88 6.80 8.56
CA LYS A 91 -11.93 7.75 8.18
C LYS A 91 -11.44 8.67 7.07
N ARG A 92 -12.40 9.17 6.30
CA ARG A 92 -12.20 10.27 5.36
C ARG A 92 -12.83 11.53 5.95
N VAL A 93 -12.07 12.61 6.08
CA VAL A 93 -12.54 13.90 6.60
C VAL A 93 -12.01 15.00 5.70
N HIS A 94 -12.88 15.86 5.19
CA HIS A 94 -12.53 16.90 4.20
C HIS A 94 -11.66 16.33 3.06
N GLU A 95 -12.14 15.24 2.46
CA GLU A 95 -11.49 14.55 1.34
C GLU A 95 -10.16 13.84 1.64
N VAL A 96 -9.60 13.98 2.84
CA VAL A 96 -8.34 13.35 3.25
C VAL A 96 -8.59 12.09 4.05
N TYR A 97 -7.83 11.03 3.78
CA TYR A 97 -7.87 9.78 4.53
C TYR A 97 -6.94 9.83 5.75
N PHE A 98 -7.45 9.40 6.89
CA PHE A 98 -6.69 9.19 8.11
C PHE A 98 -6.32 7.71 8.22
N ALA A 99 -5.06 7.44 8.53
CA ALA A 99 -4.58 6.10 8.78
C ALA A 99 -3.91 5.98 10.16
N GLN A 100 -3.99 4.80 10.73
CA GLN A 100 -3.32 4.44 11.98
C GLN A 100 -2.26 3.37 11.69
N LEU A 101 -1.05 3.60 12.20
CA LEU A 101 0.05 2.64 12.15
C LEU A 101 0.08 1.87 13.47
N TYR A 102 -0.14 0.56 13.40
CA TYR A 102 -0.10 -0.31 14.58
C TYR A 102 1.27 -0.95 14.72
N LEU A 103 1.94 -0.65 15.82
CA LEU A 103 3.24 -1.19 16.19
C LEU A 103 3.07 -2.29 17.24
N THR A 104 3.92 -3.32 17.20
CA THR A 104 3.99 -4.39 18.20
C THR A 104 5.38 -4.44 18.78
N LYS A 105 5.50 -4.50 20.11
CA LYS A 105 6.80 -4.55 20.80
C LYS A 105 7.45 -5.92 20.57
N LEU A 106 8.70 -5.92 20.13
CA LEU A 106 9.51 -7.12 19.97
C LEU A 106 9.80 -7.68 21.38
N GLY A 107 9.55 -8.98 21.57
CA GLY A 107 9.83 -9.68 22.82
C GLY A 107 8.67 -9.81 23.81
N PHE A 108 7.44 -9.41 23.51
CA PHE A 108 6.28 -9.84 24.34
C PHE A 108 5.82 -11.27 24.01
N ASP A 109 6.00 -11.72 22.76
CA ASP A 109 5.64 -13.08 22.33
C ASP A 109 6.72 -14.15 22.65
N LEU A 110 7.90 -13.76 23.17
CA LEU A 110 8.97 -14.71 23.54
C LEU A 110 9.02 -15.04 25.04
N TRP A 111 8.22 -14.39 25.89
CA TRP A 111 8.24 -14.57 27.35
C TRP A 111 6.97 -15.22 27.92
N MET A 112 6.20 -15.94 27.08
CA MET A 112 5.25 -16.93 27.60
C MET A 112 5.62 -18.35 27.16
N PRO A 113 6.64 -18.98 27.77
CA PRO A 113 6.63 -20.40 28.02
C PRO A 113 6.16 -20.64 29.46
N LEU A 114 4.84 -20.62 29.69
CA LEU A 114 4.29 -21.27 30.88
C LEU A 114 3.04 -22.04 30.46
N THR A 115 3.30 -23.29 30.06
CA THR A 115 2.39 -24.41 30.29
C THR A 115 1.83 -24.32 31.70
N LEU A 116 0.52 -24.13 31.83
CA LEU A 116 -0.18 -24.46 33.07
C LEU A 116 -0.50 -25.95 33.05
N GLN A 117 -0.15 -26.61 34.16
CA GLN A 117 -0.52 -27.99 34.49
C GLN A 117 -2.03 -28.15 34.63
#